data_AF-A0A9D5VCM1-F1
#
_entry.id   AF-A0A9D5VCM1-F1
#
_cell.length_a   1.000
_cell.length_b   1.000
_cell.length_c   1.000
_cell.angle_alpha   90.00
_cell.angle_beta   90.00
_cell.angle_gamma   90.00
#
_symmetry.space_group_name_H-M   'P 1'
#
loop_
_entity.id
_entity.type
_entity.pdbx_description
1 polymer ?
#
loop_
_entity_poly.entity_id
_entity_poly.type
_entity_poly.pdbx_seq_one_letter_code
_entity_poly.pdbx_strand_id
1 'polypeptide(L)'
;MTEEHTNDYKHMMHQKRFLNELEQGIRIANREIIHTRLPALNKDTILGFAVAIARLRARYLEAAFRAAESDRGEPLDQSQIKDLRGHREAYEEAKQAFEALRYAIEQGYVDVTLPG
;
A
#
# COMPACT_ATOMS: atom_id res chain seq x y z
N MET A 1 36.74 25.56 -17.00
CA MET A 1 35.33 25.64 -16.56
C MET A 1 35.03 27.09 -16.26
N THR A 2 34.00 27.68 -16.86
CA THR A 2 33.59 29.07 -16.62
C THR A 2 32.94 29.23 -15.24
N GLU A 3 32.91 30.45 -14.70
CA GLU A 3 32.28 30.76 -13.41
C GLU A 3 30.79 30.39 -13.37
N GLU A 4 30.10 30.49 -14.52
CA GLU A 4 28.71 30.10 -14.74
C GLU A 4 28.47 28.60 -14.42
N HIS A 5 29.27 27.70 -15.00
CA HIS A 5 29.19 26.27 -14.72
C HIS A 5 29.47 25.92 -13.25
N THR A 6 30.27 26.74 -12.56
CA THR A 6 30.59 26.56 -11.14
C THR A 6 29.42 26.99 -10.24
N ASN A 7 28.69 28.04 -10.63
CA ASN A 7 27.49 28.50 -9.93
C ASN A 7 26.34 27.50 -10.07
N ASP A 8 26.12 26.96 -11.27
CA ASP A 8 25.12 25.91 -11.52
C ASP A 8 25.39 24.66 -10.68
N TYR A 9 26.64 24.22 -10.63
CA TYR A 9 27.04 23.07 -9.82
C TYR A 9 26.78 23.27 -8.32
N LYS A 10 27.10 24.47 -7.79
CA LYS A 10 26.80 24.82 -6.40
C LYS A 10 25.29 24.80 -6.14
N HIS A 11 24.49 25.38 -7.04
CA HIS A 11 23.05 25.40 -6.91
C HIS A 11 22.45 23.98 -6.88
N MET A 12 22.88 23.10 -7.78
CA MET A 12 22.48 21.69 -7.79
C MET A 12 22.84 20.96 -6.48
N MET A 13 24.01 21.23 -5.92
CA MET A 13 24.43 20.62 -4.64
C MET A 13 23.59 21.12 -3.46
N HIS A 14 23.28 22.41 -3.41
CA HIS A 14 22.38 22.96 -2.40
C HIS A 14 20.97 22.36 -2.50
N GLN A 15 20.42 22.25 -3.72
CA GLN A 15 19.12 21.63 -3.95
C GLN A 15 19.12 20.16 -3.51
N LYS A 16 20.13 19.38 -3.89
CA LYS A 16 20.26 17.97 -3.49
C LYS A 16 20.32 17.82 -1.97
N ARG A 17 21.08 18.68 -1.29
CA ARG A 17 21.16 18.68 0.17
C ARG A 17 19.82 18.97 0.83
N PHE A 18 19.11 19.99 0.34
CA PHE A 18 17.78 20.34 0.84
C PHE A 18 16.79 19.17 0.66
N LEU A 19 16.78 18.53 -0.51
CA LEU A 19 15.91 17.37 -0.76
C LEU A 19 16.23 16.20 0.18
N ASN A 20 17.51 15.93 0.45
CA ASN A 20 17.91 14.90 1.40
C ASN A 20 17.45 15.23 2.85
N GLU A 21 17.60 16.49 3.27
CA GLU A 21 17.15 16.94 4.60
C GLU A 21 15.62 16.84 4.73
N LEU A 22 14.89 17.18 3.67
CA LEU A 22 13.44 17.04 3.60
C LEU A 22 13.01 15.56 3.65
N GLU A 23 13.65 14.68 2.90
CA GLU A 23 13.38 13.24 2.89
C GLU A 23 13.62 12.61 4.26
N GLN A 24 14.71 13.00 4.94
CA GLN A 24 14.98 12.58 6.32
C GLN A 24 13.89 13.05 7.28
N GLY A 25 13.47 14.31 7.18
CA GLY A 25 12.38 14.86 7.98
C GLY A 25 11.06 14.11 7.77
N ILE A 26 10.70 13.82 6.51
CA ILE A 26 9.51 13.03 6.15
C ILE A 26 9.58 11.64 6.75
N ARG A 27 10.74 10.98 6.68
CA ARG A 27 10.92 9.63 7.24
C ARG A 27 10.74 9.61 8.76
N ILE A 28 11.33 10.58 9.48
CA ILE A 28 11.20 10.68 10.94
C ILE A 28 9.74 10.93 11.33
N ALA A 29 9.08 11.90 10.70
CA ALA A 29 7.68 12.23 10.98
C ALA A 29 6.74 11.04 10.72
N ASN A 30 6.88 10.37 9.57
CA ASN A 30 6.08 9.19 9.28
C ASN A 30 6.33 8.07 10.29
N ARG A 31 7.58 7.83 10.67
CA ARG A 31 7.93 6.83 11.68
C ARG A 31 7.24 7.11 13.00
N GLU A 32 7.30 8.33 13.52
CA GLU A 32 6.66 8.70 14.78
C GLU A 32 5.13 8.55 14.74
N ILE A 33 4.51 9.07 13.67
CA ILE A 33 3.04 9.07 13.51
C ILE A 33 2.52 7.65 13.32
N ILE A 34 3.14 6.87 12.43
CA ILE A 34 2.67 5.52 12.09
C ILE A 34 2.94 4.56 13.25
N HIS A 35 4.11 4.63 13.90
CA HIS A 35 4.43 3.75 15.02
C HIS A 35 3.48 3.92 16.21
N THR A 36 2.93 5.13 16.41
CA THR A 36 1.89 5.38 17.42
C THR A 36 0.59 4.59 17.14
N ARG A 37 0.31 4.28 15.86
CA ARG A 37 -0.88 3.53 15.43
C ARG A 37 -0.59 2.04 15.21
N LEU A 38 0.64 1.71 14.81
CA LEU A 38 1.12 0.37 14.48
C LEU A 38 2.42 0.09 15.23
N PRO A 39 2.35 -0.18 16.56
CA PRO A 39 3.53 -0.19 17.44
C PRO A 39 4.46 -1.40 17.24
N ALA A 40 3.99 -2.49 16.62
CA ALA A 40 4.84 -3.64 16.34
C ALA A 40 4.35 -4.34 15.07
N LEU A 41 5.16 -4.25 14.01
CA LEU A 41 5.01 -5.11 12.84
C LEU A 41 6.05 -6.22 12.92
N ASN A 42 5.59 -7.45 12.83
CA ASN A 42 6.43 -8.61 12.70
C ASN A 42 5.94 -9.48 11.55
N LYS A 43 6.67 -10.56 11.28
CA LYS A 43 6.34 -11.51 10.22
C LYS A 43 4.89 -12.04 10.35
N ASP A 44 4.44 -12.34 11.57
CA ASP A 44 3.12 -12.94 11.80
C ASP A 44 1.99 -11.95 11.56
N THR A 45 2.13 -10.69 11.98
CA THR A 45 1.13 -9.65 11.72
C THR A 45 1.01 -9.33 10.24
N ILE A 46 2.16 -9.28 9.52
CA ILE A 46 2.18 -9.02 8.07
C ILE A 46 1.56 -10.21 7.32
N LEU A 47 1.90 -11.43 7.71
CA LEU A 47 1.29 -12.64 7.14
C LEU A 47 -0.22 -12.70 7.43
N GLY A 48 -0.65 -12.31 8.63
CA GLY A 48 -2.06 -12.21 9.00
C GLY A 48 -2.85 -11.27 8.08
N PHE A 49 -2.26 -10.12 7.73
CA PHE A 49 -2.86 -9.20 6.76
C PHE A 49 -2.95 -9.85 5.36
N ALA A 50 -1.87 -10.48 4.87
CA ALA A 50 -1.90 -11.19 3.59
C ALA A 50 -2.97 -12.30 3.55
N VAL A 51 -3.17 -13.03 4.66
CA VAL A 51 -4.23 -14.03 4.80
C VAL A 51 -5.62 -13.39 4.74
N ALA A 52 -5.82 -12.22 5.37
CA ALA A 52 -7.08 -11.49 5.28
C ALA A 52 -7.41 -11.09 3.83
N ILE A 53 -6.43 -10.62 3.07
CA ILE A 53 -6.58 -10.30 1.64
C ILE A 53 -6.93 -11.55 0.84
N ALA A 54 -6.29 -12.69 1.12
CA ALA A 54 -6.60 -13.96 0.45
C ALA A 54 -8.06 -14.39 0.70
N ARG A 55 -8.59 -14.19 1.91
CA ARG A 55 -10.00 -14.46 2.22
C ARG A 55 -10.95 -13.53 1.46
N LEU A 56 -10.61 -12.24 1.34
CA LEU A 56 -11.40 -11.29 0.55
C LEU A 56 -11.41 -11.66 -0.93
N ARG A 57 -10.24 -12.06 -1.47
CA ARG A 57 -10.12 -12.58 -2.84
C ARG A 57 -11.01 -13.79 -3.05
N ALA A 58 -11.00 -14.75 -2.12
CA ALA A 58 -11.83 -15.95 -2.22
C ALA A 58 -13.33 -15.59 -2.27
N ARG A 59 -13.80 -14.67 -1.43
CA ARG A 59 -15.20 -14.20 -1.45
C ARG A 59 -15.58 -13.52 -2.75
N TYR A 60 -14.71 -12.67 -3.28
CA TYR A 60 -14.95 -12.01 -4.56
C TYR A 60 -15.05 -13.01 -5.72
N LEU A 61 -14.12 -13.98 -5.77
CA LEU A 61 -14.16 -15.04 -6.77
C LEU A 61 -15.41 -15.91 -6.62
N GLU A 62 -15.75 -16.31 -5.39
CA GLU A 62 -16.97 -17.07 -5.11
C GLU A 62 -18.23 -16.34 -5.62
N ALA A 63 -18.37 -15.05 -5.33
CA ALA A 63 -19.48 -14.24 -5.81
C ALA A 63 -19.50 -14.14 -7.35
N ALA A 64 -18.33 -14.01 -7.98
CA ALA A 64 -18.23 -13.97 -9.44
C ALA A 64 -18.67 -15.30 -10.08
N PHE A 65 -18.25 -16.44 -9.51
CA PHE A 65 -18.65 -17.76 -9.98
C PHE A 65 -20.15 -17.99 -9.80
N ARG A 66 -20.72 -17.66 -8.64
CA ARG A 66 -22.17 -17.79 -8.40
C ARG A 66 -23.00 -16.92 -9.35
N ALA A 67 -22.53 -15.71 -9.63
CA ALA A 67 -23.14 -14.81 -10.59
C ALA A 67 -23.14 -15.44 -12.00
N ALA A 68 -22.01 -16.00 -12.44
CA ALA A 68 -21.89 -16.67 -13.73
C ALA A 68 -22.74 -17.96 -13.82
N GLU A 69 -22.87 -18.74 -12.75
CA GLU A 69 -23.73 -19.93 -12.72
C GLU A 69 -25.23 -19.60 -12.76
N SER A 70 -25.59 -18.43 -12.25
CA SER A 70 -26.98 -17.94 -12.28
C SER A 70 -27.36 -17.38 -13.65
N ASP A 71 -26.38 -17.11 -14.52
CA ASP A 71 -26.58 -16.67 -15.89
C ASP A 71 -27.12 -17.84 -16.74
N ARG A 72 -28.45 -17.89 -16.86
CA ARG A 72 -29.16 -18.79 -17.78
C ARG A 72 -29.34 -18.14 -19.17
N GLY A 73 -28.43 -17.25 -19.57
CA GLY A 73 -28.58 -16.38 -20.73
C GLY A 73 -29.26 -15.04 -20.41
N GLU A 74 -29.33 -14.67 -19.13
CA GLU A 74 -29.91 -13.42 -18.66
C GLU A 74 -28.85 -12.59 -17.92
N PRO A 75 -28.77 -11.27 -18.15
CA PRO A 75 -27.83 -10.42 -17.44
C PRO A 75 -28.01 -10.50 -15.92
N LEU A 76 -26.90 -10.33 -15.19
CA LEU A 76 -26.93 -10.23 -13.73
C LEU A 76 -27.92 -9.15 -13.27
N ASP A 77 -28.72 -9.48 -12.26
CA ASP A 77 -29.61 -8.51 -11.66
C ASP A 77 -28.83 -7.47 -10.82
N GLN A 78 -29.51 -6.38 -10.47
CA GLN A 78 -28.90 -5.29 -9.71
C GLN A 78 -28.40 -5.72 -8.32
N SER A 79 -29.03 -6.73 -7.70
CA SER A 79 -28.62 -7.25 -6.40
C SER A 79 -27.32 -8.05 -6.51
N GLN A 80 -27.19 -8.90 -7.54
CA GLN A 80 -25.99 -9.66 -7.85
C GLN A 80 -24.82 -8.74 -8.21
N ILE A 81 -25.07 -7.72 -9.03
CA ILE A 81 -24.06 -6.69 -9.37
C ILE A 81 -23.59 -5.96 -8.11
N LYS A 82 -24.51 -5.59 -7.22
CA LYS A 82 -24.19 -4.87 -5.98
C LYS A 82 -23.35 -5.74 -5.04
N ASP A 83 -23.71 -7.02 -4.88
CA ASP A 83 -22.98 -7.96 -4.04
C ASP A 83 -21.56 -8.21 -4.56
N LEU A 84 -21.44 -8.50 -5.85
CA LEU A 84 -20.15 -8.68 -6.52
C LEU A 84 -19.25 -7.43 -6.39
N ARG A 85 -19.85 -6.24 -6.53
CA ARG A 85 -19.15 -4.96 -6.37
C ARG A 85 -18.64 -4.78 -4.94
N GLY A 86 -19.46 -5.07 -3.93
CA GLY A 86 -19.05 -4.96 -2.53
C GLY A 86 -17.85 -5.85 -2.20
N HIS A 87 -17.85 -7.09 -2.71
CA HIS A 87 -16.71 -7.99 -2.55
C HIS A 87 -15.45 -7.50 -3.28
N ARG A 88 -15.60 -6.98 -4.51
CA ARG A 88 -14.49 -6.39 -5.27
C ARG A 88 -13.87 -5.20 -4.55
N GLU A 89 -14.68 -4.28 -4.05
CA GLU A 89 -14.23 -3.06 -3.37
C GLU A 89 -13.49 -3.40 -2.08
N ALA A 90 -14.03 -4.31 -1.26
CA ALA A 90 -13.35 -4.75 -0.05
C ALA A 90 -11.98 -5.41 -0.36
N TYR A 91 -11.91 -6.24 -1.40
CA TYR A 91 -10.66 -6.87 -1.83
C TYR A 91 -9.62 -5.86 -2.33
N GLU A 92 -10.01 -4.95 -3.23
CA GLU A 92 -9.08 -3.96 -3.79
C GLU A 92 -8.61 -2.96 -2.74
N GLU A 93 -9.49 -2.52 -1.82
CA GLU A 93 -9.11 -1.61 -0.73
C GLU A 93 -8.05 -2.26 0.19
N ALA A 94 -8.27 -3.52 0.59
CA ALA A 94 -7.32 -4.24 1.43
C ALA A 94 -5.98 -4.47 0.72
N LYS A 95 -6.01 -4.74 -0.59
CA LYS A 95 -4.80 -4.87 -1.42
C LYS A 95 -4.04 -3.55 -1.52
N GLN A 96 -4.73 -2.43 -1.74
CA GLN A 96 -4.10 -1.11 -1.79
C GLN A 96 -3.48 -0.73 -0.43
N ALA A 97 -4.18 -1.00 0.67
CA ALA A 97 -3.64 -0.80 2.01
C ALA A 97 -2.38 -1.64 2.29
N PHE A 98 -2.30 -2.86 1.75
CA PHE A 98 -1.10 -3.70 1.86
C PHE A 98 0.07 -3.18 1.02
N GLU A 99 -0.17 -2.65 -0.16
CA GLU A 99 0.87 -1.97 -0.95
C GLU A 99 1.37 -0.70 -0.25
N ALA A 100 0.47 0.07 0.36
CA ALA A 100 0.85 1.22 1.20
C ALA A 100 1.72 0.79 2.40
N LEU A 101 1.41 -0.35 3.03
CA LEU A 101 2.23 -0.93 4.09
C LEU A 101 3.61 -1.36 3.56
N ARG A 102 3.68 -2.05 2.42
CA ARG A 102 4.96 -2.42 1.80
C ARG A 102 5.84 -1.20 1.53
N TYR A 103 5.26 -0.16 0.93
CA TYR A 103 5.97 1.09 0.69
C TYR A 103 6.48 1.72 1.99
N ALA A 104 5.65 1.76 3.04
CA ALA A 104 6.06 2.26 4.35
C ALA A 104 7.25 1.47 4.94
N ILE A 105 7.29 0.14 4.74
CA ILE A 105 8.43 -0.70 5.14
C ILE A 105 9.68 -0.33 4.31
N GLU A 106 9.54 -0.26 2.98
CA GLU A 106 10.66 0.05 2.06
C GLU A 106 11.27 1.42 2.33
N GLN A 107 10.46 2.42 2.71
CA GLN A 107 10.91 3.76 3.08
C GLN A 107 11.42 3.88 4.52
N GLY A 108 11.30 2.82 5.34
CA GLY A 108 11.68 2.85 6.75
C GLY A 108 10.76 3.70 7.64
N TYR A 109 9.50 3.89 7.22
CA TYR A 109 8.47 4.55 8.01
C TYR A 109 7.90 3.66 9.11
N VAL A 110 8.18 2.35 9.06
CA VAL A 110 7.80 1.39 10.09
C VAL A 110 8.95 0.45 10.38
N ASP A 111 9.05 0.01 11.63
CA ASP A 111 10.00 -1.01 12.04
C ASP A 111 9.36 -2.40 11.90
N VAL A 112 10.06 -3.31 11.23
CA VAL A 112 9.66 -4.71 11.10
C VAL A 112 10.64 -5.58 11.87
N THR A 113 10.15 -6.31 12.88
CA THR A 113 10.96 -7.31 13.56
C THR A 113 11.12 -8.54 12.67
N LEU A 114 12.35 -8.80 12.20
CA LEU A 114 12.71 -10.02 11.50
C LEU A 114 13.10 -11.10 12.51
N PRO A 115 12.68 -12.37 12.34
CA PRO A 115 13.25 -13.46 13.12
C PRO A 115 14.75 -13.56 12.84
N GLY A 116 15.54 -13.67 13.91
CA GLY A 116 16.98 -13.94 13.86
C GLY A 116 17.30 -15.39 13.53
#